data_AF-A0ABD5T076-F1
#
_entry.id   AF-A0ABD5T076-F1
#
_cell.length_a   1.000
_cell.length_b   1.000
_cell.length_c   1.000
_cell.angle_alpha   90.00
_cell.angle_beta   90.00
_cell.angle_gamma   90.00
#
_symmetry.space_group_name_H-M   'P 1'
#
loop_
_entity.id
_entity.type
_entity.pdbx_description
1 polymer ?
#
loop_
_entity_poly.entity_id
_entity_poly.type
_entity_poly.pdbx_seq_one_letter_code
_entity_poly.pdbx_strand_id
1 'polypeptide(L)'
;VDRADRDAAAATGPKSDDGESRSAEALPVKLFEGYVPGRIVAPRGDGGFGYDPIFEHDGETFAEMETERKNAVSHRGRALEKFAEWYADQ
;
A
#
# COMPACT_ATOMS: atom_id res chain seq x y z
N VAL A 1 -8.69 4.71 -13.99
CA VAL A 1 -9.41 3.61 -13.33
C VAL A 1 -10.24 4.24 -12.23
N ASP A 2 -11.56 4.12 -12.34
CA ASP A 2 -12.53 4.71 -11.42
C ASP A 2 -12.38 4.10 -10.01
N ARG A 3 -12.59 4.91 -8.98
CA ARG A 3 -12.02 4.73 -7.62
C ARG A 3 -12.99 4.19 -6.58
N ALA A 4 -14.28 4.06 -6.89
CA ALA A 4 -15.31 3.66 -5.92
C ALA A 4 -15.44 2.14 -5.71
N ASP A 5 -14.94 1.31 -6.64
CA ASP A 5 -15.18 -0.15 -6.61
C ASP A 5 -14.28 -0.92 -5.62
N ARG A 6 -13.22 -0.32 -5.06
CA ARG A 6 -12.23 -1.05 -4.25
C ARG A 6 -12.61 -1.23 -2.78
N ASP A 7 -13.46 -0.37 -2.22
CA ASP A 7 -13.94 -0.52 -0.85
C ASP A 7 -14.77 -1.81 -0.67
N ALA A 8 -15.36 -2.35 -1.75
CA ALA A 8 -16.11 -3.60 -1.72
C ALA A 8 -15.22 -4.85 -1.74
N ALA A 9 -14.01 -4.79 -2.29
CA ALA A 9 -13.15 -5.96 -2.49
C ALA A 9 -12.54 -6.51 -1.18
N ALA A 10 -12.46 -5.68 -0.14
CA ALA A 10 -12.00 -6.10 1.19
C ALA A 10 -12.98 -7.05 1.91
N ALA A 11 -14.27 -7.01 1.53
CA ALA A 11 -15.33 -7.79 2.18
C ALA A 11 -15.55 -9.16 1.55
N THR A 12 -15.01 -9.42 0.36
CA THR A 12 -15.20 -10.69 -0.36
C THR A 12 -13.87 -11.19 -0.90
N GLY A 13 -13.25 -12.13 -0.18
CA GLY A 13 -12.08 -12.86 -0.67
C GLY A 13 -12.34 -13.59 -2.00
N PRO A 14 -11.28 -14.00 -2.72
CA PRO A 14 -11.42 -14.70 -4.00
C PRO A 14 -12.17 -16.01 -3.79
N LYS A 15 -13.23 -16.24 -4.59
CA LYS A 15 -13.93 -17.54 -4.62
C LYS A 15 -13.07 -18.54 -5.40
N SER A 16 -12.28 -19.33 -4.68
CA SER A 16 -11.64 -20.52 -5.23
C SER A 16 -12.65 -21.67 -5.20
N ASP A 17 -13.02 -22.16 -6.38
CA ASP A 17 -13.84 -23.35 -6.60
C ASP A 17 -12.95 -24.58 -6.46
N ASP A 18 -12.75 -25.05 -5.23
CA ASP A 18 -12.18 -26.38 -4.97
C ASP A 18 -12.92 -26.97 -3.76
N GLY A 19 -13.73 -27.99 -4.03
CA GLY A 19 -14.60 -28.65 -3.07
C GLY A 19 -13.84 -29.32 -1.92
N GLU A 20 -13.68 -28.61 -0.81
CA GLU A 20 -13.43 -29.20 0.50
C GLU A 20 -14.12 -28.36 1.57
N SER A 21 -15.15 -28.93 2.20
CA SER A 21 -15.93 -28.32 3.28
C SER A 21 -15.09 -28.14 4.54
N ARG A 22 -14.38 -27.02 4.65
CA ARG A 22 -14.09 -26.38 5.92
C ARG A 22 -14.77 -25.01 5.88
N SER A 23 -15.74 -24.81 6.78
CA SER A 23 -16.29 -23.50 7.08
C SER A 23 -15.16 -22.62 7.64
N ALA A 24 -14.37 -22.04 6.74
CA ALA A 24 -13.48 -20.95 7.06
C ALA A 24 -14.39 -19.75 7.31
N GLU A 25 -14.88 -19.60 8.54
CA GLU A 25 -15.37 -18.31 9.02
C GLU A 25 -14.22 -17.34 8.79
N ALA A 26 -14.34 -16.51 7.76
CA ALA A 26 -13.34 -15.51 7.43
C ALA A 26 -13.22 -14.60 8.66
N LEU A 27 -12.09 -14.69 9.36
CA LEU A 27 -11.82 -13.80 10.48
C LEU A 27 -11.98 -12.36 9.97
N PRO A 28 -12.65 -11.47 10.72
CA PRO A 28 -12.84 -10.10 10.29
C PRO A 28 -11.48 -9.43 10.11
N VAL A 29 -11.14 -9.07 8.87
CA VAL A 29 -9.93 -8.32 8.53
C VAL A 29 -10.31 -6.88 8.22
N LYS A 30 -9.49 -5.93 8.70
CA LYS A 30 -9.62 -4.52 8.37
C LYS A 30 -8.43 -4.09 7.51
N LEU A 31 -8.71 -3.47 6.36
CA LEU A 31 -7.68 -3.04 5.43
C LEU A 31 -7.39 -1.54 5.60
N PHE A 32 -6.11 -1.18 5.40
CA PHE A 32 -5.64 0.20 5.43
C PHE A 32 -4.85 0.47 4.16
N GLU A 33 -5.31 1.44 3.37
CA GLU A 33 -4.68 1.77 2.11
C GLU A 33 -3.86 3.06 2.22
N GLY A 34 -2.64 3.02 1.69
CA GLY A 34 -1.82 4.20 1.48
C GLY A 34 -1.45 4.30 0.00
N TYR A 35 -1.38 5.53 -0.49
CA TYR A 35 -1.10 5.84 -1.89
C TYR A 35 -0.19 7.05 -1.98
N VAL A 36 0.68 7.07 -2.98
CA VAL A 36 1.55 8.20 -3.31
C VAL A 36 1.41 8.51 -4.79
N PRO A 37 0.99 9.73 -5.17
CA PRO A 37 1.05 10.15 -6.56
C PRO A 37 2.49 10.38 -6.99
N GLY A 38 2.82 9.94 -8.19
CA GLY A 38 4.17 10.08 -8.73
C GLY A 38 4.21 9.85 -10.23
N ARG A 39 5.42 9.88 -10.76
CA ARG A 39 5.72 9.70 -12.19
C ARG A 39 6.83 8.69 -12.38
N ILE A 40 6.80 7.97 -13.49
CA ILE A 40 7.93 7.14 -13.94
C ILE A 40 8.92 7.99 -14.71
N VAL A 41 10.18 7.95 -14.29
CA VAL A 41 11.29 8.71 -14.86
C VAL A 41 12.49 7.81 -15.19
N ALA A 42 13.52 8.37 -15.82
CA ALA A 42 14.80 7.69 -15.95
C ALA A 42 15.41 7.42 -14.56
N PRO A 43 16.13 6.30 -14.37
CA PRO A 43 16.60 5.90 -13.05
C PRO A 43 17.58 6.92 -12.45
N ARG A 44 17.36 7.31 -11.20
CA ARG A 44 18.23 8.18 -10.39
C ARG A 44 18.27 7.69 -8.94
N GLY A 45 19.40 7.90 -8.27
CA GLY A 45 19.62 7.48 -6.88
C GLY A 45 20.06 6.03 -6.75
N ASP A 46 20.77 5.74 -5.65
CA ASP A 46 21.42 4.44 -5.41
C ASP A 46 20.79 3.67 -4.23
N GLY A 47 19.84 4.31 -3.53
CA GLY A 47 19.17 3.76 -2.35
C GLY A 47 17.88 2.99 -2.68
N GLY A 48 17.25 2.48 -1.62
CA GLY A 48 15.94 1.82 -1.73
C GLY A 48 16.00 0.43 -2.37
N PHE A 49 14.88 0.02 -2.97
CA PHE A 49 14.70 -1.28 -3.61
C PHE A 49 13.63 -1.23 -4.71
N GLY A 50 13.64 -2.22 -5.61
CA GLY A 50 12.61 -2.37 -6.63
C GLY A 50 12.52 -1.17 -7.57
N TYR A 51 11.36 -0.52 -7.63
CA TYR A 51 11.08 0.60 -8.55
C TYR A 51 11.47 1.97 -7.99
N ASP A 52 12.07 2.04 -6.81
CA ASP A 52 12.43 3.30 -6.17
C ASP A 52 13.28 4.23 -7.07
N PRO A 53 14.26 3.74 -7.87
CA PRO A 53 15.07 4.62 -8.71
C PRO A 53 14.30 5.29 -9.84
N ILE A 54 13.13 4.76 -10.23
CA ILE A 54 12.33 5.29 -11.36
C ILE A 54 11.03 5.94 -10.90
N PHE A 55 10.64 5.81 -9.65
CA PHE A 55 9.41 6.38 -9.11
C PHE A 55 9.69 7.74 -8.47
N GLU A 56 9.33 8.81 -9.18
CA GLU A 56 9.49 10.19 -8.75
C GLU A 56 8.25 10.70 -8.01
N HIS A 57 8.48 11.28 -6.83
CA HIS A 57 7.49 12.01 -6.04
C HIS A 57 8.08 13.37 -5.66
N ASP A 58 7.38 14.46 -6.00
CA ASP A 58 7.78 15.84 -5.71
C ASP A 58 9.20 16.23 -6.16
N GLY A 59 9.64 15.67 -7.30
CA GLY A 59 10.92 15.99 -7.95
C GLY A 59 12.10 15.07 -7.57
N GLU A 60 11.93 14.24 -6.55
CA GLU A 60 12.94 13.26 -6.10
C GLU A 60 12.43 11.85 -6.37
N THR A 61 13.31 10.95 -6.83
CA THR A 61 12.99 9.51 -6.85
C THR A 61 13.02 8.96 -5.43
N PHE A 62 12.27 7.89 -5.17
CA PHE A 62 12.33 7.24 -3.87
C PHE A 62 13.72 6.68 -3.52
N ALA A 63 14.59 6.44 -4.51
CA ALA A 63 15.97 6.03 -4.29
C ALA A 63 16.91 7.19 -3.95
N GLU A 64 16.52 8.43 -4.27
CA GLU A 64 17.23 9.66 -3.87
C GLU A 64 16.84 10.12 -2.46
N MET A 65 15.67 9.68 -1.95
CA MET A 65 15.18 10.06 -0.62
C MET A 65 15.90 9.31 0.51
N GLU A 66 16.23 10.04 1.58
CA GLU A 66 16.62 9.45 2.86
C GLU A 66 15.52 8.54 3.42
N THR A 67 15.93 7.49 4.14
CA THR A 67 15.01 6.44 4.62
C THR A 67 13.88 7.00 5.48
N GLU A 68 14.19 7.95 6.38
CA GLU A 68 13.19 8.58 7.24
C GLU A 68 12.15 9.37 6.43
N ARG A 69 12.61 10.18 5.48
CA ARG A 69 11.74 10.97 4.59
C ARG A 69 10.87 10.06 3.74
N LYS A 70 11.46 9.03 3.14
CA LYS A 70 10.74 8.01 2.37
C LYS A 70 9.67 7.34 3.22
N ASN A 71 10.00 6.91 4.44
CA ASN A 71 9.04 6.23 5.32
C ASN A 71 7.84 7.14 5.64
N ALA A 72 8.06 8.43 5.89
CA ALA A 72 7.00 9.39 6.17
C ALA A 72 6.04 9.59 4.98
N VAL A 73 6.56 9.62 3.74
CA VAL A 73 5.74 9.92 2.55
C VAL A 73 5.26 8.70 1.79
N SER A 74 5.85 7.52 2.01
CA SER A 74 5.58 6.30 1.24
C SER A 74 4.15 5.78 1.40
N HIS A 75 3.70 4.98 0.43
CA HIS A 75 2.40 4.32 0.48
C HIS A 75 2.29 3.42 1.70
N ARG A 76 3.38 2.75 2.09
CA ARG A 76 3.42 1.90 3.29
C ARG A 76 3.29 2.74 4.56
N GLY A 77 4.01 3.86 4.64
CA GLY A 77 3.91 4.79 5.78
C GLY A 77 2.49 5.29 5.98
N ARG A 78 1.87 5.81 4.91
CA ARG A 78 0.49 6.31 4.93
C ARG A 78 -0.55 5.24 5.32
N ALA A 79 -0.36 3.99 4.86
CA ALA A 79 -1.22 2.88 5.25
C ALA A 79 -1.08 2.56 6.74
N LEU A 80 0.16 2.56 7.26
CA LEU A 80 0.46 2.25 8.64
C LEU A 80 0.00 3.36 9.60
N GLU A 81 0.08 4.63 9.18
CA GLU A 81 -0.44 5.77 9.93
C GLU A 81 -1.95 5.64 10.17
N LYS A 82 -2.72 5.35 9.12
CA LYS A 82 -4.17 5.07 9.25
C LYS A 82 -4.47 3.89 10.15
N PHE A 83 -3.63 2.85 10.11
CA PHE A 83 -3.74 1.73 11.04
C PHE A 83 -3.47 2.18 12.49
N ALA A 84 -2.43 2.97 12.72
CA ALA A 84 -2.05 3.44 14.04
C ALA A 84 -3.14 4.33 14.66
N GLU A 85 -3.72 5.24 13.88
CA GLU A 85 -4.88 6.05 14.29
C GLU A 85 -6.06 5.17 14.69
N TRP A 86 -6.44 4.21 13.84
CA TRP A 86 -7.53 3.29 14.14
C TRP A 86 -7.27 2.45 15.40
N TYR A 87 -6.03 2.00 15.59
CA TYR A 87 -5.64 1.17 16.73
C TYR A 87 -5.61 1.96 18.04
N ALA A 88 -5.26 3.24 18.00
CA ALA A 88 -5.27 4.11 19.18
C ALA A 88 -6.68 4.34 19.74
N ASP A 89 -7.69 4.26 18.88
CA ASP A 89 -9.11 4.42 19.22
C ASP A 89 -9.81 3.09 19.59
N GLN A 90 -9.08 1.98 19.72
CA GLN A 90 -9.61 0.68 20.19
C GLN A 90 -9.50 0.53 21.71
#